data_AF-A0A0R1MEP9-F1
#
_entry.id   AF-A0A0R1MEP9-F1
#
_cell.length_a   1.000
_cell.length_b   1.000
_cell.length_c   1.000
_cell.angle_alpha   90.00
_cell.angle_beta   90.00
_cell.angle_gamma   90.00
#
_symmetry.space_group_name_H-M   'P 1'
#
loop_
_entity.id
_entity.type
_entity.pdbx_description
1 polymer ?
#
loop_
_entity_poly.entity_id
_entity_poly.type
_entity_poly.pdbx_seq_one_letter_code
_entity_poly.pdbx_strand_id
1 'polypeptide(L)'
;MTYHFDEHTANNFFANKNERISIYCDYYSIDQGELEKNSVMADYVDAHHQILDDLISGYKEMGPLNKKICDEFVGCEYEAECEIEDRGII
;
A
#
# COMPACT_ATOMS: atom_id res chain seq x y z
N MET A 1 -0.43 -26.37 8.41
CA MET A 1 0.11 -25.44 9.42
C MET A 1 -0.59 -24.12 9.19
N THR A 2 -1.26 -23.57 10.19
CA THR A 2 -2.03 -22.33 10.06
C THR A 2 -1.10 -21.14 10.27
N TYR A 3 -1.07 -20.21 9.33
CA TYR A 3 -0.31 -18.97 9.45
C TYR A 3 -0.90 -18.09 10.55
N HIS A 4 -0.05 -17.70 11.49
CA HIS A 4 -0.38 -16.83 12.60
C HIS A 4 0.49 -15.59 12.54
N PHE A 5 -0.12 -14.48 12.12
CA PHE A 5 0.43 -13.16 12.41
C PHE A 5 0.35 -12.94 13.92
N ASP A 6 1.44 -12.47 14.51
CA ASP A 6 1.45 -12.10 15.92
C ASP A 6 0.49 -10.92 16.14
N GLU A 7 -0.44 -11.07 17.07
CA GLU A 7 -1.55 -10.14 17.29
C GLU A 7 -1.06 -8.81 17.88
N HIS A 8 0.19 -8.78 18.37
CA HIS A 8 0.83 -7.63 18.99
C HIS A 8 1.27 -6.53 18.01
N THR A 9 1.28 -6.80 16.70
CA THR A 9 1.51 -5.80 15.63
C THR A 9 0.20 -5.37 14.97
N ALA A 10 -0.92 -5.44 15.67
CA ALA A 10 -2.21 -5.02 15.14
C ALA A 10 -2.32 -3.49 15.06
N ASN A 11 -1.73 -2.92 14.02
CA ASN A 11 -2.15 -1.61 13.54
C ASN A 11 -3.61 -1.73 13.05
N ASN A 12 -4.51 -0.92 13.61
CA ASN A 12 -5.97 -0.89 13.36
C ASN A 12 -6.35 -0.41 11.93
N PHE A 13 -5.51 -0.65 10.92
CA PHE A 13 -5.79 -0.25 9.54
C PHE A 13 -6.65 -1.26 8.79
N PHE A 14 -6.51 -2.55 9.08
CA PHE A 14 -7.22 -3.61 8.39
C PHE A 14 -8.48 -3.99 9.17
N ALA A 15 -9.62 -4.08 8.48
CA ALA A 15 -10.91 -4.41 9.09
C ALA A 15 -10.98 -5.86 9.59
N ASN A 16 -10.19 -6.76 8.99
CA ASN A 16 -10.05 -8.15 9.45
C ASN A 16 -8.75 -8.80 8.95
N LYS A 17 -8.46 -10.01 9.45
CA LYS A 17 -7.29 -10.81 9.10
C LYS A 17 -7.18 -11.14 7.60
N ASN A 18 -8.30 -11.39 6.92
CA ASN A 18 -8.28 -11.77 5.50
C ASN A 18 -7.89 -10.61 4.60
N GLU A 19 -8.35 -9.39 4.92
CA GLU A 19 -7.94 -8.17 4.20
C GLU A 19 -6.44 -7.91 4.35
N ARG A 20 -5.92 -8.08 5.57
CA ARG A 20 -4.47 -7.97 5.83
C ARG A 20 -3.66 -8.97 5.01
N ILE A 21 -4.09 -10.23 4.97
CA ILE A 21 -3.45 -11.28 4.17
C ILE A 21 -3.47 -10.94 2.68
N SER A 22 -4.62 -10.50 2.15
CA SER A 22 -4.74 -10.09 0.74
C SER A 22 -3.73 -9.00 0.39
N ILE A 23 -3.58 -7.99 1.25
CA ILE A 23 -2.67 -6.86 1.01
C ILE A 23 -1.21 -7.31 1.04
N TYR A 24 -0.82 -8.20 1.95
CA TYR A 24 0.54 -8.76 1.94
C TYR A 24 0.78 -9.62 0.70
N CYS A 25 -0.18 -10.46 0.31
CA CYS A 25 -0.13 -11.24 -0.92
C CYS A 25 0.06 -10.33 -2.15
N ASP A 26 -0.73 -9.27 -2.26
CA ASP A 26 -0.65 -8.32 -3.37
C ASP A 26 0.71 -7.62 -3.39
N TYR A 27 1.17 -7.11 -2.25
CA TYR A 27 2.43 -6.37 -2.15
C TYR A 27 3.66 -7.22 -2.45
N TYR A 28 3.73 -8.44 -1.90
CA TYR A 28 4.85 -9.36 -2.12
C TYR A 28 4.69 -10.19 -3.40
N SER A 29 3.60 -10.02 -4.15
CA SER A 29 3.27 -10.80 -5.35
C SER A 29 3.24 -12.31 -5.06
N ILE A 30 2.61 -12.69 -3.95
CA ILE A 30 2.47 -14.08 -3.47
C ILE A 30 1.02 -14.53 -3.66
N ASP A 31 0.82 -15.69 -4.28
CA ASP A 31 -0.48 -16.34 -4.33
C ASP A 31 -0.94 -16.73 -2.91
N GLN A 32 -2.18 -16.39 -2.54
CA GLN A 32 -2.69 -16.69 -1.20
C GLN A 32 -2.75 -18.20 -0.91
N GLY A 33 -3.01 -19.03 -1.92
CA GLY A 33 -3.00 -20.48 -1.77
C GLY A 33 -1.59 -21.04 -1.52
N GLU A 34 -0.56 -20.43 -2.11
CA GLU A 34 0.84 -20.73 -1.80
C GLU A 34 1.22 -20.26 -0.39
N LEU A 35 0.72 -19.10 0.02
CA LEU A 35 0.85 -18.61 1.38
C LEU A 35 0.16 -19.54 2.39
N GLU A 36 -0.80 -20.38 2.04
CA GLU A 36 -1.39 -21.32 3.02
C GLU A 36 -0.64 -22.65 3.10
N LYS A 37 0.14 -22.98 2.06
CA LYS A 37 0.73 -24.31 1.86
C LYS A 37 2.24 -24.35 2.01
N ASN A 38 2.93 -23.23 1.81
CA ASN A 38 4.39 -23.18 1.74
C ASN A 38 4.98 -22.38 2.91
N SER A 39 5.39 -23.07 3.98
CA SER A 39 5.91 -22.43 5.20
C SER A 39 7.06 -21.46 4.98
N VAL A 40 7.87 -21.63 3.93
CA VAL A 40 8.97 -20.67 3.62
C VAL A 40 8.42 -19.31 3.21
N MET A 41 7.29 -19.29 2.48
CA MET A 41 6.60 -18.05 2.15
C MET A 41 5.95 -17.42 3.40
N ALA A 42 5.64 -18.22 4.43
CA ALA A 42 5.18 -17.74 5.74
C ALA A 42 6.21 -16.90 6.38
N ASP A 43 7.35 -17.53 6.55
CA ASP A 43 8.42 -16.97 7.34
C ASP A 43 8.92 -15.72 6.64
N TYR A 44 8.88 -15.69 5.30
CA TYR A 44 9.16 -14.48 4.52
C TYR A 44 8.18 -13.34 4.79
N VAL A 45 6.87 -13.59 4.66
CA VAL A 45 5.86 -12.53 4.90
C VAL A 45 5.89 -12.09 6.36
N ASP A 46 6.01 -13.03 7.30
CA ASP A 46 6.10 -12.75 8.75
C ASP A 46 7.35 -11.92 9.09
N ALA A 47 8.49 -12.20 8.47
CA ALA A 47 9.73 -11.44 8.70
C ALA A 47 9.71 -10.03 8.11
N HIS A 48 8.84 -9.74 7.13
CA HIS A 48 8.89 -8.50 6.35
C HIS A 48 7.63 -7.63 6.43
N HIS A 49 6.49 -8.14 6.91
CA HIS A 49 5.21 -7.41 6.84
C HIS A 49 5.24 -6.04 7.52
N GLN A 50 6.07 -5.87 8.56
CA GLN A 50 6.23 -4.60 9.27
C GLN A 50 6.63 -3.46 8.33
N ILE A 51 7.42 -3.74 7.29
CA ILE A 51 7.84 -2.73 6.31
C ILE A 51 6.61 -2.14 5.59
N LEU A 52 5.65 -3.00 5.22
CA LEU A 52 4.42 -2.56 4.60
C LEU A 52 3.50 -1.87 5.60
N ASP A 53 3.42 -2.36 6.84
CA ASP A 53 2.61 -1.73 7.88
C ASP A 53 3.09 -0.29 8.17
N ASP A 54 4.40 -0.08 8.24
CA ASP A 54 5.02 1.23 8.42
C ASP A 54 4.76 2.15 7.23
N LEU A 55 4.82 1.61 5.99
CA LEU A 55 4.50 2.35 4.78
C LEU A 55 3.05 2.83 4.78
N ILE A 56 2.10 1.95 5.14
CA ILE A 56 0.68 2.28 5.25
C ILE A 56 0.46 3.34 6.33
N SER A 57 1.12 3.22 7.49
CA SER A 57 1.03 4.21 8.57
C SER A 57 1.53 5.58 8.10
N GLY A 58 2.70 5.62 7.48
CA GLY A 58 3.29 6.86 6.98
C GLY A 58 2.40 7.56 5.95
N TYR A 59 1.84 6.83 4.99
CA TYR A 59 0.90 7.41 4.03
C TYR A 59 -0.39 7.91 4.67
N LYS A 60 -0.88 7.23 5.71
CA LYS A 60 -2.08 7.67 6.42
C LYS A 60 -1.83 8.95 7.22
N GLU A 61 -0.72 9.02 7.93
CA GLU A 61 -0.30 10.20 8.70
C GLU A 61 -0.09 11.41 7.78
N MET A 62 0.55 11.19 6.64
CA MET A 62 0.83 12.24 5.65
C MET A 62 -0.37 12.54 4.74
N GLY A 63 -1.41 11.71 4.74
CA GLY A 63 -2.57 11.81 3.84
C GLY A 63 -3.21 13.19 3.79
N PRO A 64 -3.56 13.82 4.93
CA PRO A 64 -4.13 15.17 4.93
C PRO A 64 -3.21 16.24 4.35
N LEU A 65 -1.90 16.15 4.62
CA LEU A 65 -0.92 17.09 4.08
C LEU A 65 -0.75 16.89 2.57
N ASN A 66 -0.57 15.64 2.14
CA ASN A 66 -0.43 15.29 0.73
C ASN A 66 -1.65 15.75 -0.06
N LYS A 67 -2.86 15.54 0.49
CA LYS A 67 -4.09 16.04 -0.12
C LYS A 67 -4.10 17.56 -0.26
N LYS A 68 -3.71 18.30 0.79
CA LYS A 68 -3.66 19.76 0.73
C LYS A 68 -2.70 20.26 -0.35
N ILE A 69 -1.54 19.62 -0.50
CA ILE A 69 -0.57 19.95 -1.55
C ILE A 69 -1.19 19.67 -2.92
N CYS A 70 -1.80 18.51 -3.16
CA CYS A 70 -2.48 18.21 -4.42
C CYS A 70 -3.58 19.23 -4.74
N ASP A 71 -4.41 19.58 -3.77
CA ASP A 71 -5.49 20.55 -3.94
C ASP A 71 -4.96 21.96 -4.27
N GLU A 72 -3.79 22.34 -3.74
CA GLU A 72 -3.14 23.64 -4.01
C GLU A 72 -2.56 23.72 -5.43
N PHE A 73 -2.02 22.62 -5.95
CA PHE A 73 -1.31 22.59 -7.24
C PHE A 73 -2.10 21.99 -8.41
N VAL A 74 -3.34 21.54 -8.20
CA VAL A 74 -4.19 20.97 -9.27
C VAL A 74 -4.36 21.90 -10.48
N GLY A 75 -4.39 23.23 -10.25
CA GLY A 75 -4.47 24.21 -11.33
C GLY A 75 -3.20 24.27 -12.19
N CYS A 76 -2.03 24.05 -11.60
CA CYS A 76 -0.76 24.05 -12.33
C CYS A 76 -0.62 22.83 -13.24
N GLU A 77 -1.16 21.67 -12.85
CA GLU A 77 -1.21 20.48 -13.71
C GLU A 77 -2.07 20.74 -14.94
N TYR A 78 -3.24 21.34 -14.76
CA TYR A 78 -4.14 21.70 -15.86
C TYR A 78 -3.52 22.74 -16.81
N GLU A 79 -2.90 23.79 -16.27
CA GLU A 79 -2.21 24.80 -17.08
C GLU A 79 -1.06 24.19 -17.89
N ALA A 80 -0.28 23.28 -17.30
CA ALA A 80 0.78 22.59 -18.00
C ALA A 80 0.25 21.70 -19.13
N GLU A 81 -0.85 20.98 -18.93
CA GLU A 81 -1.49 20.18 -19.99
C GLU A 81 -2.00 21.05 -21.14
N CYS A 82 -2.70 22.15 -20.85
CA CYS A 82 -3.17 23.09 -21.87
C CYS A 82 -2.01 23.73 -22.65
N GLU A 83 -0.90 24.07 -22.00
CA GLU A 83 0.28 24.61 -22.69
C GLU A 83 0.93 23.60 -23.65
N ILE A 84 0.86 22.29 -23.35
CA ILE A 84 1.39 21.24 -24.24
C ILE A 84 0.49 21.08 -25.47
N GLU A 85 -0.83 21.15 -25.29
CA GLU A 85 -1.80 21.13 -26.39
C GLU A 85 -1.65 22.36 -27.30
N ASP A 86 -1.54 23.57 -26.72
CA ASP A 86 -1.39 24.82 -27.49
C ASP A 86 -0.06 24.89 -28.27
N ARG A 87 0.98 24.20 -27.80
CA ARG A 87 2.28 24.09 -28.50
C ARG A 87 2.29 23.02 -29.58
N GLY A 88 1.19 22.28 -29.79
CA GLY A 88 1.07 21.27 -30.85
C GLY A 88 2.07 20.11 -30.71
N ILE A 89 2.43 19.75 -29.49
CA ILE A 89 3.39 18.65 -29.21
C ILE A 89 2.67 17.28 -29.16
N ILE A 90 1.35 17.26 -29.40
CA ILE A 90 0.52 16.05 -29.52
C ILE A 90 -0.18 16.03 -30.87
#